data_AF-A0A2E5Q320-F1
#
_entry.id   AF-A0A2E5Q320-F1
#
_cell.length_a   1.000
_cell.length_b   1.000
_cell.length_c   1.000
_cell.angle_alpha   90.00
_cell.angle_beta   90.00
_cell.angle_gamma   90.00
#
_symmetry.space_group_name_H-M   'P 1'
#
loop_
_entity.id
_entity.type
_entity.pdbx_description
1 polymer ?
#
loop_
_entity_poly.entity_id
_entity_poly.type
_entity_poly.pdbx_seq_one_letter_code
_entity_poly.pdbx_strand_id
1 'polypeptide(L)'
;MNCALKLISKSMQINLSFIEKDLHAVGISQSMNGIENHLTKWVQAFAAYVEAEDTHIRLLIDGSLVLDSEIQVLPDILFFLTQIQENVMDKVSETMNVIYEEVEGGILIPRVRNHIIKELISLSVTFSDYSDLVEVLTICHDETKCNEKFIENTSDESVWLKTWIMENSVT
;
A
#
# COMPACT_ATOMS: atom_id res chain seq x y z
N MET A 1 12.63 -3.69 -16.30
CA MET A 1 11.19 -4.05 -16.17
C MET A 1 10.82 -3.53 -14.79
N ASN A 2 9.77 -2.74 -14.57
CA ASN A 2 9.62 -2.17 -13.22
C ASN A 2 9.44 -3.29 -12.18
N CYS A 3 10.22 -3.23 -11.10
CA CYS A 3 10.15 -4.14 -9.97
C CYS A 3 8.70 -4.21 -9.43
N ALA A 4 8.21 -5.40 -9.09
CA ALA A 4 6.84 -5.59 -8.61
C ALA A 4 6.51 -4.68 -7.42
N LEU A 5 7.46 -4.49 -6.50
CA LEU A 5 7.37 -3.56 -5.38
C LEU A 5 6.97 -2.14 -5.82
N LYS A 6 7.65 -1.61 -6.85
CA LYS A 6 7.40 -0.27 -7.40
C LYS A 6 6.07 -0.17 -8.15
N LEU A 7 5.66 -1.25 -8.81
CA LEU A 7 4.37 -1.32 -9.48
C LEU A 7 3.23 -1.31 -8.44
N ILE A 8 3.35 -2.14 -7.41
CA ILE A 8 2.37 -2.24 -6.33
C ILE A 8 2.26 -0.90 -5.60
N SER A 9 3.36 -0.28 -5.18
CA SER A 9 3.31 1.01 -4.47
C SER A 9 2.63 2.10 -5.29
N LYS A 10 2.99 2.24 -6.56
CA LYS A 10 2.36 3.23 -7.44
C LYS A 10 0.87 2.97 -7.61
N SER A 11 0.48 1.71 -7.78
CA SER A 11 -0.94 1.34 -7.88
C SER A 11 -1.72 1.63 -6.60
N MET A 12 -1.11 1.42 -5.43
CA MET A 12 -1.70 1.77 -4.15
C MET A 12 -1.90 3.28 -3.96
N GLN A 13 -0.94 4.11 -4.38
CA GLN A 13 -1.08 5.58 -4.35
C GLN A 13 -2.21 6.06 -5.27
N ILE A 14 -2.29 5.50 -6.49
CA ILE A 14 -3.36 5.80 -7.45
C ILE A 14 -4.72 5.37 -6.89
N ASN A 15 -4.80 4.18 -6.30
CA ASN A 15 -6.03 3.67 -5.73
C ASN A 15 -6.60 4.57 -4.62
N LEU A 16 -5.76 5.12 -3.74
CA LEU A 16 -6.20 6.09 -2.72
C LEU A 16 -6.81 7.35 -3.35
N SER A 17 -6.24 7.83 -4.46
CA SER A 17 -6.80 8.96 -5.21
C SER A 17 -8.15 8.62 -5.86
N PHE A 18 -8.34 7.38 -6.30
CA PHE A 18 -9.63 6.91 -6.79
C PHE A 18 -10.67 6.80 -5.68
N ILE A 19 -10.30 6.30 -4.50
CA ILE A 19 -11.17 6.24 -3.33
C ILE A 19 -11.63 7.65 -2.93
N GLU A 20 -10.71 8.62 -2.89
CA GLU A 20 -11.04 10.03 -2.63
C GLU A 20 -12.07 10.56 -3.64
N LYS A 21 -11.85 10.31 -4.93
CA LYS A 21 -12.78 10.72 -5.99
C LYS A 21 -14.14 10.04 -5.85
N ASP A 22 -14.17 8.75 -5.52
CA ASP A 22 -15.40 7.98 -5.38
C ASP A 22 -16.23 8.43 -4.15
N LEU A 23 -15.60 8.93 -3.09
CA LEU A 23 -16.30 9.55 -1.95
C LEU A 23 -17.20 10.73 -2.35
N HIS A 24 -16.80 11.50 -3.37
CA HIS A 24 -17.63 12.57 -3.91
C HIS A 24 -18.85 12.06 -4.68
N ALA A 25 -18.80 10.83 -5.19
CA ALA A 25 -19.87 10.18 -5.93
C ALA A 25 -20.78 9.29 -5.05
N VAL A 26 -20.51 9.19 -3.74
CA VAL A 26 -21.34 8.46 -2.79
C VAL A 26 -22.73 9.07 -2.71
N GLY A 27 -23.76 8.22 -2.86
CA GLY A 27 -25.16 8.65 -2.92
C GLY A 27 -25.62 9.09 -4.32
N ILE A 28 -24.72 9.07 -5.32
CA ILE A 28 -25.03 9.33 -6.73
C ILE A 28 -24.80 8.06 -7.56
N SER A 29 -23.55 7.60 -7.65
CA SER A 29 -23.16 6.41 -8.41
C SER A 29 -22.29 5.43 -7.61
N GLN A 30 -21.83 5.84 -6.43
CA GLN A 30 -21.06 5.01 -5.50
C GLN A 30 -21.82 4.81 -4.19
N SER A 31 -21.44 3.77 -3.46
CA SER A 31 -21.94 3.48 -2.11
C SER A 31 -20.78 3.46 -1.11
N MET A 32 -21.05 3.68 0.17
CA MET A 32 -20.03 3.56 1.20
C MET A 32 -19.47 2.13 1.30
N ASN A 33 -20.28 1.10 1.11
CA ASN A 33 -19.79 -0.28 0.99
C ASN A 33 -18.81 -0.45 -0.18
N GLY A 34 -18.98 0.31 -1.26
CA GLY A 34 -18.01 0.38 -2.36
C GLY A 34 -16.66 0.93 -1.89
N ILE A 35 -16.68 2.03 -1.13
CA ILE A 35 -15.48 2.64 -0.53
C ILE A 35 -14.78 1.66 0.43
N GLU A 36 -15.52 1.00 1.32
CA GLU A 36 -14.99 -0.02 2.23
C GLU A 36 -14.34 -1.19 1.47
N ASN A 37 -14.96 -1.64 0.39
CA ASN A 37 -14.40 -2.69 -0.46
C ASN A 37 -13.09 -2.25 -1.12
N HIS A 38 -12.98 -0.99 -1.56
CA HIS A 38 -11.74 -0.46 -2.11
C HIS A 38 -10.63 -0.41 -1.06
N LEU A 39 -10.92 0.07 0.15
CA LEU A 39 -9.95 0.08 1.26
C LEU A 39 -9.54 -1.33 1.67
N THR A 40 -10.47 -2.29 1.69
CA THR A 40 -10.16 -3.70 1.98
C THR A 40 -9.19 -4.28 0.96
N LYS A 41 -9.41 -4.01 -0.33
CA LYS A 41 -8.48 -4.42 -1.40
C LYS A 41 -7.13 -3.71 -1.28
N TRP A 42 -7.13 -2.44 -0.86
CA TRP A 42 -5.91 -1.69 -0.61
C TRP A 42 -5.08 -2.35 0.51
N VAL A 43 -5.70 -2.80 1.59
CA VAL A 43 -5.03 -3.55 2.67
C VAL A 43 -4.46 -4.89 2.18
N GLN A 44 -5.19 -5.60 1.33
CA GLN A 44 -4.69 -6.84 0.71
C GLN A 44 -3.47 -6.56 -0.19
N ALA A 45 -3.50 -5.48 -0.96
CA ALA A 45 -2.37 -5.04 -1.77
C ALA A 45 -1.17 -4.61 -0.90
N PHE A 46 -1.43 -3.96 0.25
CA PHE A 46 -0.39 -3.62 1.21
C PHE A 46 0.29 -4.86 1.79
N ALA A 47 -0.46 -5.90 2.13
CA ALA A 47 0.12 -7.17 2.59
C ALA A 47 1.04 -7.80 1.53
N ALA A 48 0.63 -7.78 0.26
CA ALA A 48 1.47 -8.22 -0.84
C ALA A 48 2.71 -7.33 -1.06
N TYR A 49 2.56 -6.01 -0.87
CA TYR A 49 3.68 -5.06 -0.90
C TYR A 49 4.73 -5.39 0.17
N VAL A 50 4.30 -5.61 1.41
CA VAL A 50 5.18 -5.97 2.54
C VAL A 50 5.86 -7.32 2.30
N GLU A 51 5.16 -8.30 1.69
CA GLU A 51 5.79 -9.57 1.34
C GLU A 51 6.87 -9.42 0.25
N ALA A 52 6.64 -8.52 -0.72
CA ALA A 52 7.63 -8.18 -1.73
C ALA A 52 8.84 -7.49 -1.09
N GLU A 53 8.61 -6.54 -0.18
CA GLU A 53 9.65 -5.88 0.61
C GLU A 53 10.49 -6.89 1.41
N ASP A 54 9.87 -7.81 2.16
CA ASP A 54 10.61 -8.83 2.94
C ASP A 54 11.51 -9.69 2.04
N THR A 55 11.05 -9.98 0.82
CA THR A 55 11.87 -10.69 -0.17
C THR A 55 13.12 -9.87 -0.55
N HIS A 56 12.99 -8.54 -0.71
CA HIS A 56 14.12 -7.65 -0.98
C HIS A 56 15.05 -7.51 0.22
N ILE A 57 14.51 -7.36 1.43
CA ILE A 57 15.28 -7.27 2.67
C ILE A 57 16.10 -8.55 2.90
N ARG A 58 15.51 -9.73 2.69
CA ARG A 58 16.24 -10.99 2.81
C ARG A 58 17.35 -11.11 1.80
N LEU A 59 17.14 -10.68 0.55
CA LEU A 59 18.22 -10.66 -0.45
C LEU A 59 19.36 -9.71 -0.07
N LEU A 60 19.05 -8.59 0.58
CA LEU A 60 20.06 -7.67 1.14
C LEU A 60 20.88 -8.36 2.25
N ILE A 61 20.22 -9.15 3.11
CA ILE A 61 20.85 -9.86 4.25
C ILE A 61 21.64 -11.08 3.78
N ASP A 62 21.09 -11.90 2.89
CA ASP A 62 21.63 -13.19 2.44
C ASP A 62 22.73 -13.03 1.37
N GLY A 63 22.86 -11.86 0.72
CA GLY A 63 23.70 -11.66 -0.46
C GLY A 63 24.56 -10.40 -0.47
N SER A 64 25.85 -10.54 -0.15
CA SER A 64 26.99 -9.92 -0.87
C SER A 64 27.10 -8.38 -0.99
N LEU A 65 26.34 -7.54 -0.28
CA LEU A 65 26.34 -6.09 -0.53
C LEU A 65 26.44 -5.17 0.68
N VAL A 66 26.41 -5.70 1.91
CA VAL A 66 26.61 -4.88 3.10
C VAL A 66 28.12 -4.68 3.31
N LEU A 67 28.61 -3.44 3.15
CA LEU A 67 29.95 -3.09 3.65
C LEU A 67 29.95 -3.32 5.17
N ASP A 68 31.06 -3.81 5.76
CA ASP A 68 31.13 -4.14 7.20
C ASP A 68 30.64 -3.01 8.14
N SER A 69 30.67 -1.75 7.68
CA SER A 69 30.15 -0.57 8.39
C SER A 69 28.62 -0.41 8.39
N GLU A 70 27.91 -0.97 7.42
CA GLU A 70 26.45 -0.85 7.26
C GLU A 70 25.70 -1.93 8.05
N ILE A 71 26.38 -3.02 8.42
CA ILE A 71 25.82 -4.12 9.23
C ILE A 71 25.33 -3.63 10.60
N GLN A 72 25.99 -2.61 11.19
CA GLN A 72 25.60 -2.07 12.49
C GLN A 72 24.31 -1.23 12.45
N VAL A 73 23.99 -0.60 11.31
CA VAL A 73 22.84 0.30 11.15
C VAL A 73 21.60 -0.46 10.65
N LEU A 74 21.80 -1.64 10.06
CA LEU A 74 20.72 -2.46 9.52
C LEU A 74 19.62 -2.83 10.54
N PRO A 75 19.92 -3.21 11.80
CA PRO A 75 18.87 -3.45 12.80
C PRO A 75 18.02 -2.23 13.10
N ASP A 76 18.65 -1.04 13.18
CA ASP A 76 17.93 0.21 13.42
C ASP A 76 17.03 0.55 12.22
N ILE A 77 17.53 0.38 11.00
CA ILE A 77 16.74 0.57 9.76
C ILE A 77 15.53 -0.36 9.73
N LEU A 78 15.71 -1.65 10.02
CA LEU A 78 14.61 -2.62 10.04
C LEU A 78 13.58 -2.30 11.14
N PHE A 79 14.06 -1.85 12.30
CA PHE A 79 13.20 -1.35 13.37
C PHE A 79 12.38 -0.13 12.91
N PHE A 80 13.02 0.86 12.28
CA PHE A 80 12.34 2.03 11.74
C PHE A 80 11.31 1.67 10.66
N LEU A 81 11.64 0.76 9.74
CA LEU A 81 10.70 0.25 8.73
C LEU A 81 9.48 -0.39 9.36
N THR A 82 9.68 -1.23 10.38
CA THR A 82 8.57 -1.88 11.11
C THR A 82 7.66 -0.85 11.78
N GLN A 83 8.25 0.18 12.42
CA GLN A 83 7.47 1.25 13.05
C GLN A 83 6.64 2.07 12.05
N ILE A 84 7.21 2.35 10.87
CA ILE A 84 6.47 3.07 9.82
C ILE A 84 5.38 2.17 9.21
N GLN A 85 5.65 0.88 9.01
CA GLN A 85 4.67 -0.10 8.56
C GLN A 85 3.48 -0.20 9.52
N GLU A 86 3.74 -0.26 10.84
CA GLU A 86 2.72 -0.20 11.89
C GLU A 86 1.90 1.09 11.78
N ASN A 87 2.56 2.24 11.62
CA ASN A 87 1.89 3.53 11.46
C ASN A 87 1.00 3.58 10.20
N VAL A 88 1.39 2.95 9.08
CA VAL A 88 0.51 2.82 7.90
C VAL A 88 -0.76 2.05 8.26
N MET A 89 -0.63 0.94 8.98
CA MET A 89 -1.78 0.13 9.40
C MET A 89 -2.67 0.84 10.42
N ASP A 90 -2.08 1.62 11.33
CA ASP A 90 -2.83 2.47 12.25
C ASP A 90 -3.67 3.49 11.47
N LYS A 91 -3.10 4.13 10.44
CA LYS A 91 -3.82 5.07 9.57
C LYS A 91 -4.96 4.44 8.77
N VAL A 92 -4.75 3.21 8.29
CA VAL A 92 -5.84 2.42 7.69
C VAL A 92 -6.94 2.18 8.70
N SER A 93 -6.60 1.74 9.91
CA SER A 93 -7.59 1.44 10.96
C SER A 93 -8.36 2.69 11.37
N GLU A 94 -7.69 3.82 11.54
CA GLU A 94 -8.32 5.11 11.82
C GLU A 94 -9.31 5.49 10.71
N THR A 95 -8.90 5.35 9.44
CA THR A 95 -9.76 5.63 8.28
C THR A 95 -11.01 4.73 8.27
N MET A 96 -10.83 3.43 8.50
CA MET A 96 -11.93 2.47 8.53
C MET A 96 -12.88 2.70 9.71
N ASN A 97 -12.34 3.09 10.89
CA ASN A 97 -13.15 3.44 12.05
C ASN A 97 -14.02 4.67 11.77
N VAL A 98 -13.45 5.73 11.16
CA VAL A 98 -14.23 6.91 10.77
C VAL A 98 -15.33 6.55 9.78
N ILE A 99 -15.05 5.67 8.82
CA ILE A 99 -16.09 5.18 7.90
C ILE A 99 -17.17 4.44 8.67
N TYR A 100 -16.82 3.51 9.55
CA TYR A 100 -17.78 2.70 10.29
C TYR A 100 -18.65 3.54 11.24
N GLU A 101 -18.04 4.36 12.09
CA GLU A 101 -18.70 5.15 13.13
C GLU A 101 -19.63 6.22 12.55
N GLU A 102 -19.25 6.85 11.44
CA GLU A 102 -19.98 8.00 10.89
C GLU A 102 -20.98 7.61 9.79
N VAL A 103 -20.91 6.39 9.25
CA VAL A 103 -21.79 5.91 8.15
C VAL A 103 -22.88 4.96 8.63
N GLU A 104 -22.84 4.46 9.88
CA GLU A 104 -23.86 3.56 10.44
C GLU A 104 -25.30 4.12 10.30
N GLY A 105 -25.46 5.44 10.15
CA GLY A 105 -26.73 6.13 9.87
C GLY A 105 -27.19 6.20 8.40
N GLY A 106 -26.44 5.66 7.45
CA GLY A 106 -26.84 5.50 6.03
C GLY A 106 -26.79 6.76 5.15
N ILE A 107 -26.31 7.90 5.65
CA ILE A 107 -26.18 9.15 4.88
C ILE A 107 -24.79 9.77 5.10
N LEU A 108 -24.01 9.84 4.03
CA LEU A 108 -22.73 10.55 4.04
C LEU A 108 -22.97 12.08 3.99
N ILE A 109 -22.97 12.73 5.14
CA ILE A 109 -23.04 14.20 5.21
C ILE A 109 -21.69 14.84 4.86
N PRO A 110 -21.64 16.11 4.39
CA PRO A 110 -20.39 16.76 3.98
C PRO A 110 -19.29 16.77 5.05
N ARG A 111 -19.66 16.91 6.32
CA ARG A 111 -18.70 16.88 7.45
C ARG A 111 -17.99 15.54 7.53
N VAL A 112 -18.74 14.44 7.47
CA VAL A 112 -18.20 13.07 7.52
C VAL A 112 -17.33 12.82 6.30
N ARG A 113 -17.80 13.20 5.11
CA ARG A 113 -17.00 13.09 3.88
C ARG A 113 -15.64 13.78 4.03
N ASN A 114 -15.62 15.03 4.50
CA ASN A 114 -14.38 15.77 4.68
C ASN A 114 -13.45 15.13 5.72
N HIS A 115 -14.01 14.49 6.75
CA HIS A 115 -13.23 13.74 7.73
C HIS A 115 -12.58 12.51 7.08
N ILE A 116 -13.34 11.70 6.33
CA ILE A 116 -12.80 10.55 5.61
C ILE A 116 -11.71 10.98 4.61
N ILE A 117 -11.93 12.07 3.86
CA ILE A 117 -10.93 12.62 2.94
C ILE A 117 -9.65 13.00 3.69
N LYS A 118 -9.76 13.66 4.85
CA LYS A 118 -8.60 14.01 5.67
C LYS A 118 -7.81 12.76 6.09
N GLU A 119 -8.49 11.70 6.52
CA GLU A 119 -7.83 10.46 6.93
C GLU A 119 -7.21 9.73 5.73
N LEU A 120 -7.87 9.70 4.56
CA LEU A 120 -7.30 9.17 3.32
C LEU A 120 -6.05 9.93 2.88
N ILE A 121 -6.03 11.26 3.00
CA ILE A 121 -4.83 12.06 2.72
C ILE A 121 -3.72 11.70 3.71
N SER A 122 -4.04 11.56 5.00
CA SER A 122 -3.06 11.17 6.02
C SER A 122 -2.48 9.77 5.74
N LEU A 123 -3.31 8.82 5.34
CA LEU A 123 -2.89 7.48 4.92
C LEU A 123 -2.01 7.55 3.67
N SER A 124 -2.41 8.33 2.66
CA SER A 124 -1.66 8.52 1.42
C SER A 124 -0.26 9.05 1.68
N VAL A 125 -0.13 10.12 2.48
CA VAL A 125 1.17 10.68 2.86
C VAL A 125 2.01 9.65 3.62
N THR A 126 1.43 8.99 4.62
CA THR A 126 2.15 8.00 5.45
C THR A 126 2.64 6.83 4.61
N PHE A 127 1.81 6.34 3.69
CA PHE A 127 2.20 5.27 2.77
C PHE A 127 3.23 5.73 1.74
N SER A 128 3.14 6.95 1.22
CA SER A 128 4.15 7.51 0.32
C SER A 128 5.52 7.60 1.00
N ASP A 129 5.58 8.16 2.21
CA ASP A 129 6.82 8.24 2.99
C ASP A 129 7.43 6.86 3.25
N TYR A 130 6.57 5.88 3.60
CA TYR A 130 6.99 4.49 3.75
C TYR A 130 7.56 3.92 2.44
N SER A 131 6.81 4.05 1.34
CA SER A 131 7.19 3.47 0.05
C SER A 131 8.47 4.07 -0.53
N ASP A 132 8.69 5.37 -0.32
CA ASP A 132 9.90 6.08 -0.73
C ASP A 132 11.10 5.59 0.09
N LEU A 133 10.93 5.39 1.40
CA LEU A 133 11.97 4.84 2.26
C LEU A 133 12.33 3.41 1.84
N VAL A 134 11.33 2.56 1.61
CA VAL A 134 11.56 1.19 1.13
C VAL A 134 12.28 1.22 -0.23
N GLU A 135 11.91 2.09 -1.18
CA GLU A 135 12.60 2.20 -2.48
C GLU A 135 14.07 2.62 -2.33
N VAL A 136 14.38 3.52 -1.39
CA VAL A 136 15.76 3.96 -1.12
C VAL A 136 16.59 2.84 -0.48
N LEU A 137 15.99 2.05 0.42
CA LEU A 137 16.69 1.01 1.17
C LEU A 137 16.78 -0.32 0.40
N THR A 138 15.79 -0.60 -0.43
CA THR A 138 15.71 -1.82 -1.23
C THR A 138 16.07 -1.50 -2.68
N ILE A 139 17.35 -1.61 -3.02
CA ILE A 139 17.71 -1.65 -4.43
C ILE A 139 17.16 -2.96 -4.98
N CYS A 140 16.30 -2.88 -6.01
CA CYS A 140 15.77 -4.06 -6.67
C CYS A 140 16.90 -4.74 -7.47
N HIS A 141 17.72 -5.54 -6.77
CA HIS A 141 18.90 -6.18 -7.34
C HIS A 141 18.56 -7.30 -8.33
N ASP A 142 17.38 -7.89 -8.21
CA ASP A 142 16.88 -8.96 -9.07
C ASP A 142 15.39 -8.71 -9.41
N GLU A 143 15.16 -7.76 -10.32
CA GLU A 143 13.82 -7.43 -10.85
C GLU A 143 13.09 -8.68 -11.36
N THR A 144 13.83 -9.63 -11.94
CA THR A 144 13.28 -10.86 -12.50
C THR A 144 12.69 -11.74 -11.42
N LYS A 145 13.41 -12.04 -10.33
CA LYS A 145 12.85 -12.86 -9.23
C LYS A 145 11.68 -12.18 -8.52
N CYS A 146 11.76 -10.86 -8.34
CA CYS A 146 10.65 -10.09 -7.76
C CYS A 146 9.40 -10.20 -8.63
N ASN A 147 9.55 -9.99 -9.95
CA ASN A 147 8.45 -10.11 -10.89
C ASN A 147 7.94 -11.55 -11.02
N GLU A 148 8.82 -12.56 -11.03
CA GLU A 148 8.42 -13.97 -11.08
C GLU A 148 7.47 -14.32 -9.94
N LYS A 149 7.79 -13.91 -8.71
CA LYS A 149 7.01 -14.22 -7.52
C LYS A 149 5.63 -13.54 -7.50
N PHE A 150 5.56 -12.25 -7.87
CA PHE A 150 4.36 -11.43 -7.68
C PHE A 150 3.58 -11.12 -8.96
N ILE A 151 4.25 -11.09 -10.13
CA ILE A 151 3.70 -10.61 -11.41
C ILE A 151 3.71 -11.68 -12.51
N GLU A 152 4.53 -12.72 -12.45
CA GLU A 152 4.56 -13.77 -13.49
C GLU A 152 3.97 -15.10 -12.98
N ASN A 153 3.98 -15.34 -11.67
CA ASN A 153 3.27 -16.47 -11.04
C ASN A 153 1.78 -16.50 -11.42
N THR A 154 1.21 -17.68 -11.63
CA THR A 154 -0.19 -17.87 -12.07
C THR A 154 -1.12 -18.37 -10.97
N SER A 155 -0.67 -18.37 -9.71
CA SER A 155 -1.54 -18.62 -8.56
C SER A 155 -2.72 -17.63 -8.51
N ASP A 156 -3.86 -18.06 -7.95
CA ASP A 156 -5.06 -17.22 -7.82
C ASP A 156 -4.76 -15.90 -7.09
N GLU A 157 -3.87 -15.94 -6.08
CA GLU A 157 -3.38 -14.77 -5.34
C GLU A 157 -2.59 -13.80 -6.23
N SER A 158 -1.74 -14.30 -7.11
CA SER A 158 -1.02 -13.46 -8.07
C SER A 158 -1.92 -12.93 -9.20
N VAL A 159 -2.98 -13.64 -9.59
CA VAL A 159 -3.88 -13.20 -10.68
C VAL A 159 -4.71 -11.99 -10.25
N TRP A 160 -5.32 -12.01 -9.07
CA TRP A 160 -6.11 -10.86 -8.61
C TRP A 160 -5.23 -9.61 -8.45
N LEU A 161 -4.02 -9.77 -7.89
CA LEU A 161 -3.11 -8.65 -7.65
C LEU A 161 -2.67 -8.02 -8.98
N LYS A 162 -2.36 -8.82 -9.99
CA LYS A 162 -2.06 -8.33 -11.34
C LYS A 162 -3.21 -7.56 -11.95
N THR A 163 -4.42 -8.11 -11.90
CA THR A 163 -5.62 -7.42 -12.42
C THR A 163 -5.82 -6.10 -11.68
N TRP A 164 -5.67 -6.11 -10.36
CA TRP A 164 -5.80 -4.91 -9.52
C TRP A 164 -4.72 -3.86 -9.83
N ILE A 165 -3.46 -4.25 -10.03
CA ILE A 165 -2.39 -3.35 -10.47
C ILE A 165 -2.73 -2.71 -11.82
N MET A 166 -3.21 -3.51 -12.79
CA MET A 166 -3.60 -3.01 -14.11
C MET A 166 -4.73 -1.98 -14.02
N GLU A 167 -5.76 -2.27 -13.22
CA GLU A 167 -6.89 -1.35 -12.96
C GLU A 167 -6.45 -0.04 -12.27
N ASN A 168 -5.36 -0.10 -11.50
CA ASN A 168 -4.80 1.03 -10.75
C ASN A 168 -3.47 1.50 -11.33
N SER A 169 -3.28 1.41 -12.65
CA SER A 169 -2.09 1.91 -13.33
C SER A 169 -2.44 3.12 -14.19
N VAL A 170 -1.54 4.12 -14.23
CA VAL A 170 -1.67 5.22 -15.21
C VAL A 170 -1.22 4.64 -16.56
N THR A 171 -2.15 4.53 -17.51
CA THR A 171 -1.84 4.30 -18.93
C THR A 171 -0.92 5.38 -19.48
#